data_AF-A0A0F0H047-F1
#
_entry.id   AF-A0A0F0H047-F1
#
_cell.length_a   1.000
_cell.length_b   1.000
_cell.length_c   1.000
_cell.angle_alpha   90.00
_cell.angle_beta   90.00
_cell.angle_gamma   90.00
#
_symmetry.space_group_name_H-M   'P 1'
#
loop_
_entity.id
_entity.type
_entity.pdbx_description
1 polymer ?
#
loop_
_entity_poly.entity_id
_entity_poly.type
_entity_poly.pdbx_seq_one_letter_code
_entity_poly.pdbx_strand_id
1 'polypeptide(L)'
;LPGTVASPWQDGGVYLITGGAGGLGRIVAREIAASVGNATVVLTGRSPLDEQRRRELNALRAGGLTVDYKRADVADRDAVARVLAHVADNHGPLTGIVHSAGLVADNYLIRKDPEELA
;
A
#
# COMPACT_ATOMS: atom_id res chain seq x y z
N LEU A 1 -7.26 -19.89 26.12
CA LEU A 1 -7.84 -18.69 25.47
C LEU A 1 -6.83 -18.20 24.46
N PRO A 2 -7.18 -17.92 23.19
CA PRO A 2 -6.23 -17.25 22.30
C PRO A 2 -5.92 -15.90 22.94
N GLY A 3 -4.64 -15.67 23.24
CA GLY A 3 -4.19 -14.44 23.89
C GLY A 3 -4.53 -13.22 23.03
N THR A 4 -4.75 -12.07 23.68
CA THR A 4 -4.94 -10.80 23.00
C THR A 4 -3.75 -10.56 22.07
N VAL A 5 -3.97 -10.65 20.76
CA VAL A 5 -2.91 -10.38 19.77
C VAL A 5 -2.68 -8.88 19.78
N ALA A 6 -1.47 -8.46 20.12
CA ALA A 6 -1.10 -7.05 20.03
C ALA A 6 -1.23 -6.59 18.56
N SER A 7 -1.88 -5.44 18.35
CA SER A 7 -1.96 -4.83 17.02
C SER A 7 -0.54 -4.50 16.52
N PRO A 8 -0.19 -4.82 15.26
CA PRO A 8 1.09 -4.43 14.68
C PRO A 8 1.16 -2.93 14.34
N TRP A 9 0.02 -2.22 14.42
CA TRP A 9 -0.09 -0.81 14.07
C TRP A 9 0.28 0.08 15.26
N GLN A 10 1.08 1.09 14.99
CA GLN A 10 1.66 2.04 15.94
C GLN A 10 1.24 3.46 15.61
N ASP A 11 0.87 4.24 16.63
CA ASP A 11 0.71 5.70 16.53
C ASP A 11 2.00 6.34 16.03
N GLY A 12 1.87 7.28 15.09
CA GLY A 12 3.00 7.93 14.41
C GLY A 12 3.76 7.03 13.42
N GLY A 13 3.31 5.79 13.18
CA GLY A 13 3.97 4.87 12.26
C GLY A 13 3.88 5.31 10.79
N VAL A 14 4.89 4.94 10.00
CA VAL A 14 4.97 5.19 8.55
C VAL A 14 4.92 3.87 7.80
N TYR A 15 3.88 3.69 6.98
CA TYR A 15 3.61 2.44 6.28
C TYR A 15 3.63 2.61 4.76
N LEU A 16 4.35 1.75 4.06
CA LEU A 16 4.29 1.65 2.60
C LEU A 16 3.40 0.47 2.19
N ILE A 17 2.38 0.74 1.38
CA ILE A 17 1.48 -0.30 0.84
C ILE A 17 1.62 -0.33 -0.68
N THR A 18 2.24 -1.40 -1.20
CA THR A 18 2.27 -1.66 -2.64
C THR A 18 0.98 -2.30 -3.09
N GLY A 19 0.51 -1.98 -4.30
CA GLY A 19 -0.88 -2.28 -4.68
C GLY A 19 -1.88 -1.50 -3.81
N GLY A 20 -1.45 -0.38 -3.22
CA GLY A 20 -2.17 0.31 -2.15
C GLY A 20 -3.53 0.88 -2.56
N ALA A 21 -3.72 1.20 -3.84
CA ALA A 21 -5.00 1.63 -4.40
C ALA A 21 -5.91 0.46 -4.86
N GLY A 22 -5.47 -0.79 -4.65
CA GLY A 22 -6.23 -2.01 -4.93
C GLY A 22 -7.22 -2.39 -3.84
N GLY A 23 -7.91 -3.52 -3.97
CA GLY A 23 -8.90 -3.99 -2.99
C GLY A 23 -8.29 -4.19 -1.60
N LEU A 24 -7.28 -5.05 -1.49
CA LEU A 24 -6.64 -5.41 -0.23
C LEU A 24 -5.87 -4.23 0.39
N GLY A 25 -5.09 -3.50 -0.41
CA GLY A 25 -4.34 -2.34 0.08
C GLY A 25 -5.23 -1.29 0.76
N ARG A 26 -6.42 -1.04 0.22
CA ARG A 26 -7.41 -0.14 0.83
C ARG A 26 -8.03 -0.68 2.12
N ILE A 27 -8.25 -2.00 2.21
CA ILE A 27 -8.74 -2.64 3.45
C ILE A 27 -7.70 -2.46 4.54
N VAL A 28 -6.43 -2.73 4.25
CA VAL A 28 -5.33 -2.56 5.21
C VAL A 28 -5.17 -1.09 5.62
N ALA A 29 -5.23 -0.15 4.68
CA ALA A 29 -5.14 1.28 5.01
C ALA A 29 -6.28 1.74 5.95
N ARG A 30 -7.50 1.22 5.75
CA ARG A 30 -8.63 1.48 6.66
C ARG A 30 -8.43 0.84 8.02
N GLU A 31 -7.85 -0.35 8.08
CA GLU A 31 -7.55 -1.01 9.35
C GLU A 31 -6.52 -0.23 10.16
N ILE A 32 -5.47 0.29 9.49
CA ILE A 32 -4.51 1.20 10.13
C ILE A 32 -5.26 2.42 10.69
N ALA A 33 -6.10 3.09 9.88
CA ALA A 33 -6.89 4.25 10.33
C ALA A 33 -7.79 3.96 11.54
N ALA A 34 -8.35 2.75 11.63
CA ALA A 34 -9.21 2.34 12.74
C ALA A 34 -8.42 1.95 13.99
N SER A 35 -7.14 1.62 13.85
CA SER A 35 -6.32 1.04 14.92
C SER A 35 -5.45 2.06 15.66
N VAL A 36 -5.17 3.20 15.05
CA VAL A 36 -4.25 4.22 15.58
C VAL A 36 -4.87 5.61 15.46
N GLY A 37 -4.52 6.51 16.38
CA GLY A 37 -4.98 7.91 16.35
C GLY A 37 -4.30 8.73 15.25
N ASN A 38 -3.07 8.40 14.89
CA ASN A 38 -2.36 9.01 13.76
C ASN A 38 -1.34 8.06 13.12
N ALA A 39 -1.24 8.08 11.80
CA ALA A 39 -0.18 7.40 11.05
C ALA A 39 -0.03 7.99 9.65
N THR A 40 1.09 7.68 9.00
CA THR A 40 1.33 7.99 7.60
C THR A 40 1.23 6.71 6.76
N VAL A 41 0.44 6.77 5.70
CA VAL A 41 0.29 5.67 4.74
C VAL A 41 0.66 6.16 3.34
N VAL A 42 1.76 5.62 2.82
CA VAL A 42 2.19 5.84 1.44
C VAL A 42 1.70 4.67 0.59
N LEU A 43 0.82 4.97 -0.36
CA LEU A 43 0.25 4.00 -1.28
C LEU A 43 1.02 4.04 -2.61
N THR A 44 1.32 2.89 -3.20
CA THR A 44 1.97 2.83 -4.51
C THR A 44 1.32 1.79 -5.45
N GLY A 45 1.38 2.08 -6.75
CA GLY A 45 0.84 1.27 -7.83
C GLY A 45 1.10 1.93 -9.19
N ARG A 46 0.81 1.19 -10.27
CA ARG A 46 1.12 1.63 -11.65
C ARG A 46 0.12 2.64 -12.21
N SER A 47 -1.15 2.54 -11.82
CA SER A 47 -2.22 3.36 -12.40
C SER A 47 -2.20 4.81 -11.87
N PRO A 48 -2.59 5.80 -12.67
CA PRO A 48 -2.97 7.09 -12.10
C PRO A 48 -4.20 6.94 -11.18
N LEU A 49 -4.36 7.85 -10.23
CA LEU A 49 -5.59 7.92 -9.44
C LEU A 49 -6.70 8.54 -10.30
N ASP A 50 -7.75 7.77 -10.50
CA ASP A 50 -9.05 8.27 -10.94
C ASP A 50 -9.80 8.97 -9.79
N GLU A 51 -10.94 9.57 -10.13
CA GLU A 51 -11.72 10.36 -9.18
C GLU A 51 -12.30 9.52 -8.03
N GLN A 52 -12.66 8.26 -8.28
CA GLN A 52 -13.13 7.37 -7.23
C GLN A 52 -12.02 7.07 -6.23
N ARG A 53 -10.84 6.68 -6.70
CA ARG A 53 -9.68 6.40 -5.84
C ARG A 53 -9.25 7.64 -5.05
N ARG A 54 -9.30 8.84 -5.66
CA ARG A 54 -9.02 10.09 -4.93
C ARG A 54 -9.98 10.30 -3.77
N ARG A 55 -11.28 10.10 -3.98
CA ARG A 55 -12.29 10.20 -2.90
C ARG A 55 -12.02 9.22 -1.77
N GLU A 56 -11.64 8.00 -2.09
CA GLU A 56 -11.31 6.98 -1.10
C GLU A 56 -10.06 7.36 -0.27
N LEU A 57 -9.02 7.88 -0.92
CA LEU A 57 -7.84 8.40 -0.22
C LEU A 57 -8.18 9.61 0.66
N ASN A 58 -9.08 10.49 0.21
CA ASN A 58 -9.55 11.62 1.02
C ASN A 58 -10.35 11.16 2.24
N ALA A 59 -11.12 10.08 2.14
CA ALA A 59 -11.82 9.50 3.28
C ALA A 59 -10.84 8.96 4.34
N LEU A 60 -9.73 8.32 3.91
CA LEU A 60 -8.66 7.91 4.83
C LEU A 60 -8.01 9.12 5.52
N ARG A 61 -7.79 10.23 4.80
CA ARG A 61 -7.28 11.47 5.38
C ARG A 61 -8.22 12.07 6.42
N ALA A 62 -9.53 12.06 6.14
CA ALA A 62 -10.54 12.51 7.09
C ALA A 62 -10.59 11.63 8.36
N GLY A 63 -10.14 10.38 8.26
CA GLY A 63 -9.99 9.45 9.39
C GLY A 63 -8.72 9.65 10.22
N GLY A 64 -7.94 10.72 10.01
CA GLY A 64 -6.76 11.04 10.81
C GLY A 64 -5.42 10.55 10.23
N LEU A 65 -5.43 9.88 9.07
CA LEU A 65 -4.20 9.47 8.40
C LEU A 65 -3.59 10.58 7.56
N THR A 66 -2.27 10.67 7.56
CA THR A 66 -1.55 11.31 6.45
C THR A 66 -1.46 10.31 5.31
N VAL A 67 -2.03 10.62 4.15
CA VAL A 67 -2.06 9.71 3.00
C VAL A 67 -1.36 10.32 1.81
N ASP A 68 -0.42 9.58 1.24
CA ASP A 68 0.34 9.95 0.04
C ASP A 68 0.21 8.85 -1.02
N TYR A 69 0.22 9.23 -2.30
CA TYR A 69 0.21 8.28 -3.41
C TYR A 69 1.38 8.54 -4.35
N LYS A 70 2.29 7.56 -4.42
CA LYS A 70 3.43 7.60 -5.34
C LYS A 70 3.27 6.53 -6.41
N ARG A 71 3.00 6.97 -7.65
CA ARG A 71 2.91 6.05 -8.79
C ARG A 71 4.27 5.41 -9.07
N ALA A 72 4.32 4.09 -9.09
CA ALA A 72 5.52 3.31 -9.43
C ALA A 72 5.14 1.92 -9.91
N ASP A 73 5.99 1.33 -10.73
CA ASP A 73 6.00 -0.11 -10.94
C ASP A 73 6.94 -0.74 -9.91
N VAL A 74 6.46 -1.75 -9.19
CA VAL A 74 7.27 -2.44 -8.17
C VAL A 74 8.27 -3.41 -8.78
N ALA A 75 8.10 -3.77 -10.06
CA ALA A 75 9.09 -4.55 -10.80
C ALA A 75 10.28 -3.69 -11.28
N ASP A 76 10.13 -2.36 -11.31
CA ASP A 76 11.22 -1.42 -11.64
C ASP A 76 11.99 -1.05 -10.36
N ARG A 77 13.22 -1.57 -10.27
CA ARG A 77 14.13 -1.33 -9.13
C ARG A 77 14.37 0.14 -8.84
N ASP A 78 14.55 0.97 -9.88
CA ASP A 78 14.86 2.38 -9.69
C ASP A 78 13.59 3.16 -9.32
N ALA A 79 12.43 2.74 -9.82
CA ALA A 79 11.15 3.28 -9.35
C ALA A 79 10.90 2.97 -7.87
N VAL A 80 11.18 1.75 -7.41
CA VAL A 80 11.10 1.38 -5.99
C VAL A 80 12.07 2.21 -5.16
N ALA A 81 13.32 2.38 -5.61
CA ALA A 81 14.30 3.21 -4.91
C ALA A 81 13.80 4.66 -4.75
N ARG A 82 13.19 5.25 -5.80
CA ARG A 82 12.59 6.58 -5.72
C ARG A 82 11.40 6.65 -4.77
N VAL A 83 10.59 5.60 -4.66
CA VAL A 83 9.50 5.53 -3.68
C VAL A 83 10.07 5.51 -2.26
N LEU A 84 11.06 4.66 -2.00
CA LEU A 84 11.66 4.55 -0.66
C LEU A 84 12.35 5.85 -0.22
N ALA A 85 13.10 6.49 -1.11
CA ALA A 85 13.68 7.81 -0.87
C ALA A 85 12.59 8.85 -0.57
N HIS A 86 11.52 8.88 -1.39
CA HIS A 86 10.37 9.75 -1.15
C HIS A 86 9.73 9.52 0.21
N VAL A 87 9.61 8.27 0.70
CA VAL A 87 9.12 8.00 2.05
C VAL A 87 10.07 8.59 3.10
N ALA A 88 11.36 8.27 3.00
CA ALA A 88 12.36 8.71 3.97
C ALA A 88 12.44 10.24 4.07
N ASP A 89 12.47 10.93 2.93
CA ASP A 89 12.66 12.38 2.84
C ASP A 89 11.44 13.17 3.32
N ASN A 90 10.22 12.66 3.09
CA ASN A 90 8.98 13.41 3.37
C ASN A 90 8.27 12.98 4.66
N HIS A 91 8.47 11.73 5.10
CA HIS A 91 7.67 11.12 6.16
C HIS A 91 8.51 10.47 7.27
N GLY A 92 9.80 10.18 7.02
CA GLY A 92 10.69 9.53 7.97
C GLY A 92 10.87 8.02 7.74
N PRO A 93 11.47 7.30 8.70
CA PRO A 93 11.78 5.87 8.53
C PRO A 93 10.51 5.02 8.46
N LEU A 94 10.54 3.98 7.62
CA LEU A 94 9.45 3.02 7.52
C LEU A 94 9.30 2.21 8.81
N THR A 95 8.08 2.18 9.34
CA THR A 95 7.66 1.27 10.41
C THR A 95 7.28 -0.09 9.86
N GLY A 96 6.66 -0.13 8.67
CA GLY A 96 6.23 -1.39 8.07
C GLY A 96 5.92 -1.29 6.58
N ILE A 97 5.93 -2.45 5.92
CA ILE A 97 5.60 -2.59 4.51
C ILE A 97 4.52 -3.65 4.36
N VAL A 98 3.50 -3.35 3.57
CA VAL A 98 2.51 -4.32 3.13
C VAL A 98 2.62 -4.49 1.62
N HIS A 99 2.99 -5.69 1.19
CA HIS A 99 3.12 -6.00 -0.22
C HIS A 99 1.83 -6.63 -0.76
N SER A 100 0.92 -5.80 -1.29
CA SER A 100 -0.33 -6.25 -1.91
C SER A 100 -0.37 -5.99 -3.43
N ALA A 101 0.77 -5.63 -4.02
CA ALA A 101 0.91 -5.58 -5.47
C ALA A 101 0.86 -7.01 -6.02
N GLY A 102 0.06 -7.20 -7.05
CA GLY A 102 -0.11 -8.49 -7.69
C GLY A 102 -1.25 -8.42 -8.69
N LEU A 103 -1.24 -9.37 -9.61
CA LEU A 103 -2.32 -9.60 -10.55
C LEU A 103 -2.54 -11.11 -10.67
N VAL A 104 -3.76 -11.47 -11.00
CA VAL A 104 -4.13 -12.86 -11.28
C VAL A 104 -4.20 -13.00 -12.79
N ALA A 105 -3.41 -13.93 -13.33
CA ALA A 105 -3.40 -14.32 -14.73
C ALA A 105 -3.68 -15.83 -14.80
N ASP A 106 -4.96 -16.18 -14.62
CA ASP A 106 -5.40 -17.56 -14.51
C ASP A 106 -5.33 -18.28 -15.85
N ASN A 107 -4.63 -19.42 -15.87
CA ASN A 107 -4.57 -20.30 -17.02
C ASN A 107 -4.13 -21.71 -16.58
N TYR A 108 -4.41 -22.72 -17.40
CA TYR A 108 -3.84 -24.06 -17.18
C TYR A 108 -2.35 -24.04 -17.46
N LEU A 109 -1.55 -24.80 -16.70
CA LEU A 109 -0.09 -24.86 -16.91
C LEU A 109 0.29 -25.18 -18.38
N ILE A 110 -0.43 -26.10 -19.02
CA ILE A 110 -0.20 -26.48 -20.43
C ILE A 110 -0.54 -25.36 -21.44
N ARG A 111 -1.26 -24.33 -21.01
CA ARG A 111 -1.70 -23.19 -21.83
C ARG A 111 -1.14 -21.85 -21.36
N LYS A 112 -0.37 -21.83 -20.28
CA LYS A 112 0.10 -20.59 -19.65
C LYS A 112 1.24 -20.02 -20.49
N ASP A 113 1.05 -18.80 -20.95
CA ASP A 113 2.06 -18.10 -21.73
C ASP A 113 3.24 -17.69 -20.83
N PRO A 114 4.50 -17.75 -21.29
CA PRO A 114 5.65 -17.24 -20.53
C PRO A 114 5.47 -15.79 -20.03
N GLU A 115 4.83 -14.92 -20.80
CA GLU A 115 4.52 -13.53 -20.39
C GLU A 115 3.48 -13.48 -19.25
N GLU A 116 2.56 -14.45 -19.18
CA GLU A 116 1.61 -14.56 -18.06
C GLU A 116 2.26 -15.13 -16.78
N LEU A 117 3.45 -15.70 -16.90
CA LEU A 117 4.23 -16.26 -15.79
C LEU A 117 5.32 -15.31 -15.28
N ALA A 118 5.83 -14.44 -16.16
CA ALA A 118 6.94 -13.52 -15.91
C ALA A 118 6.56 -12.25 -15.11
#